data_AF-A0A965B244-F1
#
_entry.id   AF-A0A965B244-F1
#
_cell.length_a   1.000
_cell.length_b   1.000
_cell.length_c   1.000
_cell.angle_alpha   90.00
_cell.angle_beta   90.00
_cell.angle_gamma   90.00
#
_symmetry.space_group_name_H-M   'P 1'
#
loop_
_entity.id
_entity.type
_entity.pdbx_description
1 polymer ?
#
loop_
_entity_poly.entity_id
_entity_poly.type
_entity_poly.pdbx_seq_one_letter_code
_entity_poly.pdbx_strand_id
1 'polypeptide(L)'
;GVVTAAILVFIFAWNDLLLALSLTATKAAITAPVAIANFTGSSQFEEPTGSIAAGAMVITIPIIIFVLIFQRRIVSGLTSGAVKG
;
A
#
# COMPACT_ATOMS: atom_id res chain seq x y z
N GLY A 1 9.27 15.37 -13.05
CA GLY A 1 7.82 15.26 -13.31
C GLY A 1 7.39 13.81 -13.37
N VAL A 2 7.53 13.16 -14.54
CA VAL A 2 6.96 11.83 -14.83
C VAL A 2 7.36 10.74 -13.82
N VAL A 3 8.64 10.65 -13.45
CA VAL A 3 9.11 9.64 -12.47
C VAL A 3 8.48 9.85 -11.10
N THR A 4 8.40 11.09 -10.62
CA THR A 4 7.76 11.40 -9.33
C THR A 4 6.26 11.14 -9.38
N ALA A 5 5.59 11.48 -10.48
CA ALA A 5 4.17 11.16 -10.67
C ALA A 5 3.93 9.64 -10.65
N ALA A 6 4.74 8.85 -11.36
CA ALA A 6 4.62 7.40 -11.38
C ALA A 6 4.78 6.77 -9.98
N ILE A 7 5.72 7.28 -9.17
CA ILE A 7 5.91 6.81 -7.79
C ILE A 7 4.70 7.14 -6.92
N LEU A 8 4.19 8.38 -6.99
CA LEU A 8 3.02 8.79 -6.22
C LEU A 8 1.78 7.98 -6.61
N VAL A 9 1.57 7.77 -7.91
CA VAL A 9 0.48 6.94 -8.45
C VAL A 9 0.61 5.48 -7.99
N PHE A 10 1.82 4.93 -7.99
CA PHE A 10 2.08 3.58 -7.49
C PHE A 10 1.73 3.45 -5.99
N ILE A 11 2.20 4.38 -5.15
CA ILE A 11 1.91 4.39 -3.72
C ILE A 11 0.40 4.48 -3.46
N PHE A 12 -0.30 5.31 -4.25
CA PHE A 12 -1.74 5.49 -4.12
C PHE A 12 -2.51 4.23 -4.53
N ALA A 13 -2.21 3.66 -5.70
CA ALA A 13 -2.86 2.45 -6.21
C ALA A 13 -2.55 1.21 -5.35
N TRP A 14 -1.35 1.13 -4.77
CA TRP A 14 -0.95 0.01 -3.91
C TRP A 14 -1.69 -0.02 -2.56
N ASN A 15 -2.13 1.14 -2.06
CA ASN A 15 -2.87 1.26 -0.80
C ASN A 15 -4.39 1.17 -0.95
N ASP A 16 -4.92 1.09 -2.18
CA ASP A 16 -6.36 1.17 -2.39
C ASP A 16 -7.07 -0.12 -1.92
N LEU A 17 -7.65 -0.05 -0.73
CA LEU A 17 -8.42 -1.13 -0.12
C LEU A 17 -9.85 -1.19 -0.67
N LEU A 18 -10.50 -0.05 -0.90
CA LEU A 18 -11.94 0.00 -1.20
C LEU A 18 -12.25 -0.56 -2.59
N LEU A 19 -11.47 -0.16 -3.60
CA LEU A 19 -11.65 -0.69 -4.95
C LEU A 19 -11.26 -2.16 -5.01
N ALA A 20 -10.16 -2.54 -4.36
CA ALA A 20 -9.72 -3.92 -4.35
C ALA A 20 -10.73 -4.84 -3.65
N LEU A 21 -11.27 -4.45 -2.49
CA LEU A 21 -12.27 -5.25 -1.77
C LEU A 21 -13.58 -5.39 -2.56
N SER A 22 -13.96 -4.36 -3.31
CA SER A 22 -15.22 -4.36 -4.08
C SER A 22 -15.14 -5.15 -5.39
N LEU A 23 -13.95 -5.17 -6.03
CA LEU A 23 -13.77 -5.75 -7.37
C LEU A 23 -13.10 -7.14 -7.36
N THR A 24 -12.39 -7.50 -6.29
CA THR A 24 -11.68 -8.79 -6.22
C THR A 24 -12.53 -9.82 -5.49
N ALA A 25 -12.86 -10.92 -6.18
CA ALA A 25 -13.69 -12.01 -5.64
C ALA A 25 -12.94 -13.36 -5.55
N THR A 26 -11.74 -13.46 -6.13
CA THR A 26 -10.96 -14.69 -6.20
C THR A 26 -9.62 -14.56 -5.47
N LYS A 27 -9.13 -15.65 -4.87
CA LYS A 27 -7.85 -15.66 -4.13
C LYS A 27 -6.65 -15.27 -4.99
N ALA A 28 -6.73 -15.47 -6.31
CA ALA A 28 -5.66 -15.12 -7.24
C ALA A 28 -5.60 -13.61 -7.58
N ALA A 29 -6.71 -12.88 -7.38
CA ALA A 29 -6.83 -11.46 -7.69
C ALA A 29 -6.84 -10.57 -6.43
N ILE A 30 -6.87 -11.15 -5.24
CA ILE A 30 -6.85 -10.41 -3.96
C ILE A 30 -5.54 -9.63 -3.84
N THR A 31 -5.66 -8.33 -3.53
CA THR A 31 -4.53 -7.48 -3.23
C THR A 31 -4.10 -7.65 -1.78
N ALA A 32 -2.87 -7.29 -1.46
CA ALA A 32 -2.32 -7.46 -0.12
C ALA A 32 -3.19 -6.80 0.99
N PRO A 33 -3.73 -5.57 0.82
CA PRO A 33 -4.62 -4.97 1.83
C PRO A 33 -5.90 -5.80 2.08
N VAL A 34 -6.46 -6.38 1.03
CA VAL A 34 -7.66 -7.25 1.12
C VAL A 34 -7.33 -8.57 1.81
N ALA A 35 -6.13 -9.12 1.60
CA ALA A 35 -5.70 -10.33 2.28
C ALA A 35 -5.63 -10.14 3.81
N ILE A 36 -5.14 -8.99 4.28
CA ILE A 36 -5.13 -8.66 5.72
C ILE A 36 -6.54 -8.51 6.27
N ALA A 37 -7.42 -7.81 5.54
CA ALA A 37 -8.81 -7.63 5.98
C ALA A 37 -9.56 -8.97 6.14
N ASN A 38 -9.18 -9.98 5.36
CA ASN A 38 -9.71 -11.35 5.47
C ASN A 38 -9.14 -12.16 6.65
N PHE A 39 -8.05 -11.74 7.30
CA PHE A 39 -7.54 -12.44 8.49
C PHE A 39 -8.53 -12.43 9.66
N THR A 40 -9.34 -11.38 9.79
CA THR A 40 -10.39 -11.28 10.81
C THR A 40 -11.48 -12.35 10.66
N GLY A 41 -11.63 -12.96 9.47
CA GLY A 41 -12.63 -14.00 9.19
C GLY A 41 -12.08 -15.43 9.12
N SER A 42 -10.77 -15.63 9.31
CA SER A 42 -10.10 -16.90 9.02
C SER A 42 -10.13 -17.91 10.18
N SER A 43 -10.24 -17.46 11.43
CA SER A 43 -10.28 -18.32 12.61
C SER A 43 -10.90 -17.54 13.79
N GLN A 44 -11.93 -18.11 14.43
CA GLN A 44 -12.60 -17.54 15.62
C GLN A 44 -11.81 -17.76 16.92
N PHE A 45 -10.67 -18.46 16.87
CA PHE A 45 -9.95 -18.98 18.03
C PHE A 45 -8.51 -18.45 18.19
N GLU A 46 -8.02 -17.64 17.24
CA GLU A 46 -6.72 -16.97 17.33
C GLU A 46 -6.92 -15.47 17.45
N GLU A 47 -6.23 -14.80 18.39
CA GLU A 47 -6.21 -13.34 18.45
C GLU A 47 -5.68 -12.80 17.12
N PRO A 48 -6.55 -12.23 16.26
CA PRO A 48 -6.15 -11.92 14.89
C PRO A 48 -5.20 -10.72 14.85
N THR A 49 -5.03 -10.01 15.97
CA THR A 49 -4.19 -8.81 16.13
C THR A 49 -2.74 -9.06 15.72
N GLY A 50 -2.15 -10.20 16.10
CA GLY A 50 -0.76 -10.53 15.75
C GLY A 50 -0.56 -10.78 14.26
N SER A 51 -1.46 -11.57 13.65
CA SER A 51 -1.42 -11.91 12.22
C SER A 51 -1.74 -10.69 11.34
N ILE A 52 -2.68 -9.84 11.77
CA ILE A 52 -3.00 -8.57 11.10
C ILE A 52 -1.80 -7.63 11.15
N ALA A 53 -1.15 -7.47 12.32
CA ALA A 53 0.02 -6.61 12.47
C ALA A 53 1.22 -7.13 11.66
N ALA A 54 1.47 -8.44 11.65
CA ALA A 54 2.51 -9.07 10.83
C ALA A 54 2.25 -8.86 9.34
N GLY A 55 1.01 -9.06 8.89
CA GLY A 55 0.61 -8.74 7.52
C GLY A 55 0.85 -7.27 7.18
N ALA A 56 0.46 -6.36 8.07
CA ALA A 56 0.59 -4.91 7.85
C ALA A 56 2.06 -4.49 7.73
N MET A 57 2.94 -5.07 8.55
CA MET A 57 4.39 -4.86 8.41
C MET A 57 4.90 -5.36 7.06
N VAL A 58 4.52 -6.57 6.63
CA VAL A 58 4.96 -7.14 5.35
C VAL A 58 4.52 -6.30 4.16
N ILE A 59 3.31 -5.74 4.18
CA ILE A 59 2.82 -4.84 3.12
C ILE A 59 3.57 -3.52 3.08
N THR A 60 3.98 -3.02 4.24
CA THR A 60 4.64 -1.71 4.35
C THR A 60 6.10 -1.77 3.89
N ILE A 61 6.77 -2.92 4.02
CA ILE A 61 8.18 -3.12 3.59
C ILE A 61 8.45 -2.67 2.14
N PRO A 62 7.71 -3.14 1.11
CA PRO A 62 7.98 -2.73 -0.27
C PRO A 62 7.79 -1.22 -0.48
N ILE A 63 6.84 -0.59 0.22
CA ILE A 63 6.66 0.88 0.19
C ILE A 63 7.89 1.56 0.78
N ILE A 64 8.38 1.10 1.95
CA ILE A 64 9.58 1.65 2.60
C ILE A 64 10.78 1.54 1.65
N ILE A 65 10.99 0.39 1.01
CA ILE A 65 12.09 0.19 0.06
C ILE A 65 11.99 1.18 -1.10
N PHE A 66 10.81 1.33 -1.71
CA PHE A 66 10.58 2.31 -2.78
C PHE A 66 10.86 3.74 -2.31
N VAL A 67 10.36 4.13 -1.15
CA VAL A 67 10.59 5.45 -0.58
C VAL A 67 12.08 5.67 -0.34
N LEU A 68 12.82 4.71 0.24
CA LEU A 68 14.26 4.86 0.49
C LEU A 68 15.07 5.05 -0.79
N ILE A 69 14.71 4.33 -1.87
CA ILE A 69 15.37 4.45 -3.17
C ILE A 69 15.05 5.80 -3.83
N PHE A 70 13.79 6.25 -3.74
CA PHE A 70 13.30 7.39 -4.53
C PHE A 70 13.02 8.67 -3.73
N GLN A 71 13.27 8.70 -2.41
CA GLN A 71 12.97 9.81 -1.49
C GLN A 71 13.44 11.16 -2.02
N ARG A 72 14.66 11.26 -2.57
CA ARG A 72 15.18 12.52 -3.13
C ARG A 72 14.34 13.03 -4.30
N ARG A 73 13.85 12.14 -5.17
CA ARG A 73 13.01 12.48 -6.34
C ARG A 73 11.57 12.77 -5.94
N ILE A 74 11.05 12.09 -4.91
CA ILE A 74 9.73 12.34 -4.34
C ILE A 74 9.70 13.73 -3.72
N VAL A 75 10.64 14.04 -2.82
CA VAL A 75 10.76 15.34 -2.15
C VAL A 75 10.95 16.46 -3.16
N SER A 76 11.86 16.29 -4.14
CA SER A 76 12.08 17.30 -5.19
C SER A 76 10.85 17.54 -6.08
N GLY A 77 10.04 16.51 -6.36
CA GLY A 77 8.83 16.69 -7.16
C GLY A 77 7.66 17.31 -6.38
N LEU A 78 7.53 17.00 -5.08
CA LEU A 78 6.55 17.64 -4.19
C LEU A 78 6.88 19.12 -3.98
N THR A 79 8.16 19.46 -3.74
CA THR A 79 8.57 20.86 -3.56
C THR A 79 8.49 21.65 -4.86
N SER A 80 8.90 21.08 -6.01
CA SER A 80 8.77 21.74 -7.33
C SER A 80 7.31 22.07 -7.71
N GLY A 81 6.33 21.33 -7.19
CA GLY A 81 4.90 21.63 -7.35
C GLY A 81 4.41 22.71 -6.38
N ALA A 82 4.96 22.75 -5.16
CA ALA A 82 4.56 23.69 -4.11
C ALA A 82 5.06 25.13 -4.30
N VAL A 83 6.17 25.36 -5.01
CA VAL A 83 6.71 26.72 -5.28
C VAL A 83 6.15 27.40 -6.54
N LYS A 84 5.19 26.78 -7.25
CA LYS A 84 4.48 27.41 -8.38
C LYS A 84 3.10 27.96 -8.01
N GLY A 85 2.75 27.95 -6.73
CA GLY A 85 1.62 28.70 -6.16
C GLY A 85 2.06 30.07 -5.67
#